data_AF-A0AAX4HE63-F1
#
_entry.id   AF-A0AAX4HE63-F1
#
_cell.length_a   1.000
_cell.length_b   1.000
_cell.length_c   1.000
_cell.angle_alpha   90.00
_cell.angle_beta   90.00
_cell.angle_gamma   90.00
#
_symmetry.space_group_name_H-M   'P 1'
#
loop_
_entity.id
_entity.type
_entity.pdbx_description
1 polymer ?
#
loop_
_entity_poly.entity_id
_entity_poly.type
_entity_poly.pdbx_seq_one_letter_code
_entity_poly.pdbx_strand_id
1 'polypeptide(L)'
;MTSQNKSELFTAYTSATEHNFPLNGYRRFADSPRFQSEWDENFGPRSALKDETVTSVDTMDSPLAKKIAASYTAELPSPAPKTGAVRIMSPAKEADQMNASVSVNTTYGKADLAAPTPVPVKRELRSMDVFWSMINDITGKDKLAKFGQYSLRLLLFHARKSQSYLSDDKVNIKVISQTYASNEKIFSLLVNFVHDPRSFARVVGILVCSVFTSRCAALVPALATFRQLLRFGKSPFRIRSLWTRIRDNVYFDAKSKQWRLREALLTRATISDAISLYYSANDEALLLFKLKFLRNPTWKSFAGRHEAYAWYCDSWFTLYNTMSDLLKLSQQEMETRILIQVRQRSRVLSKQILGSSAFHGPPATAAEDDDRDATALNEIRFKITNAKLDILKLISDIVFNSYTVFNYPLHFETVQIWTGISASFLSSVKLYREKRRYLERR
;
A
#
# COMPACT_ATOMS: atom_id res chain seq x y z
N MET A 1 -48.27 -50.29 -13.70
CA MET A 1 -47.84 -48.87 -13.75
C MET A 1 -47.04 -48.56 -12.48
N THR A 2 -45.85 -47.98 -12.68
CA THR A 2 -44.99 -47.24 -11.73
C THR A 2 -44.44 -47.95 -10.48
N SER A 3 -43.29 -48.61 -10.63
CA SER A 3 -42.22 -48.69 -9.59
C SER A 3 -40.91 -49.25 -10.18
N GLN A 4 -40.32 -48.60 -11.19
CA GLN A 4 -39.05 -49.09 -11.75
C GLN A 4 -38.21 -48.01 -12.46
N ASN A 5 -38.16 -46.78 -11.93
CA ASN A 5 -37.40 -45.69 -12.58
C ASN A 5 -36.77 -44.69 -11.59
N LYS A 6 -36.09 -45.18 -10.55
CA LYS A 6 -35.28 -44.33 -9.65
C LYS A 6 -33.88 -44.85 -9.33
N SER A 7 -33.48 -46.02 -9.82
CA SER A 7 -32.15 -46.61 -9.54
C SER A 7 -31.11 -46.41 -10.64
N GLU A 8 -31.47 -45.86 -11.80
CA GLU A 8 -30.53 -45.72 -12.94
C GLU A 8 -29.93 -44.30 -13.09
N LEU A 9 -30.39 -43.32 -12.32
CA LEU A 9 -29.85 -41.96 -12.35
C LEU A 9 -28.78 -41.67 -11.28
N PHE A 10 -28.51 -42.62 -10.38
CA PHE A 10 -27.48 -42.48 -9.33
C PHE A 10 -26.17 -43.24 -9.61
N THR A 11 -26.12 -44.03 -10.69
CA THR A 11 -24.93 -44.83 -11.06
C THR A 11 -24.14 -44.22 -12.22
N ALA A 12 -24.57 -43.07 -12.75
CA ALA A 12 -23.89 -42.37 -13.85
C ALA A 12 -23.04 -41.16 -13.39
N TYR A 13 -22.94 -40.88 -12.09
CA TYR A 13 -22.15 -39.75 -11.55
C TYR A 13 -20.96 -40.17 -10.67
N THR A 14 -20.71 -41.46 -10.50
CA THR A 14 -19.65 -42.01 -9.65
C THR A 14 -18.55 -42.76 -10.42
N SER A 15 -18.45 -42.59 -11.75
CA SER A 15 -17.40 -43.21 -12.57
C SER A 15 -16.50 -42.23 -13.34
N ALA A 16 -16.54 -40.94 -13.02
CA ALA A 16 -15.73 -39.92 -13.68
C ALA A 16 -14.88 -39.11 -12.68
N THR A 17 -14.12 -39.76 -11.79
CA THR A 17 -13.16 -39.09 -10.91
C THR A 17 -12.01 -40.01 -10.45
N GLU A 18 -11.42 -40.75 -11.39
CA GLU A 18 -10.06 -41.29 -11.22
C GLU A 18 -9.17 -40.80 -12.36
N HIS A 19 -9.16 -39.50 -12.60
CA HIS A 19 -7.96 -38.89 -13.17
C HIS A 19 -6.96 -38.76 -12.04
N ASN A 20 -6.03 -39.71 -11.98
CA ASN A 20 -4.72 -39.57 -11.37
C ASN A 20 -4.14 -38.20 -11.75
N PHE A 21 -4.38 -37.19 -10.92
CA PHE A 21 -3.62 -35.96 -10.96
C PHE A 21 -2.19 -36.35 -10.59
N PRO A 22 -1.20 -36.14 -11.46
CA PRO A 22 0.17 -36.46 -11.12
C PRO A 22 0.58 -35.59 -9.93
N LEU A 23 0.75 -36.23 -8.77
CA LEU A 23 1.36 -35.67 -7.55
C LEU A 23 2.78 -35.09 -7.79
N ASN A 24 3.33 -35.28 -9.00
CA ASN A 24 4.55 -34.63 -9.48
C ASN A 24 4.45 -33.10 -9.63
N GLY A 25 3.26 -32.51 -9.56
CA GLY A 25 3.10 -31.04 -9.57
C GLY A 25 3.66 -30.35 -8.33
N TYR A 26 3.58 -30.97 -7.14
CA TYR A 26 4.06 -30.37 -5.89
C TYR A 26 5.59 -30.37 -5.76
N ARG A 27 6.28 -31.33 -6.41
CA ARG A 27 7.75 -31.42 -6.34
C ARG A 27 8.43 -30.28 -7.11
N ARG A 28 7.80 -29.73 -8.16
CA ARG A 28 8.34 -28.57 -8.91
C ARG A 28 8.36 -27.25 -8.15
N PHE A 29 7.60 -27.13 -7.06
CA PHE A 29 7.57 -25.91 -6.25
C PHE A 29 8.45 -25.98 -4.98
N ALA A 30 8.93 -27.18 -4.61
CA ALA A 30 9.85 -27.35 -3.49
C ALA A 30 11.21 -26.66 -3.73
N ASP A 31 11.61 -26.58 -5.01
CA ASP A 31 12.85 -25.92 -5.46
C ASP A 31 12.65 -24.45 -5.84
N SER A 32 11.45 -23.90 -5.66
CA SER A 32 11.23 -22.47 -5.91
C SER A 32 11.97 -21.64 -4.85
N PRO A 33 12.66 -20.55 -5.25
CA PRO A 33 13.42 -19.73 -4.32
C PRO A 33 12.50 -19.21 -3.22
N ARG A 34 12.76 -19.67 -1.98
CA ARG A 34 12.08 -19.15 -0.78
C ARG A 34 12.49 -17.70 -0.61
N PHE A 35 11.53 -16.79 -0.70
CA PHE A 35 11.82 -15.37 -0.60
C PHE A 35 11.97 -14.93 0.85
N GLN A 36 12.96 -14.08 1.09
CA GLN A 36 13.25 -13.43 2.37
C GLN A 36 12.77 -11.98 2.31
N SER A 37 12.36 -11.36 3.44
CA SER A 37 11.76 -10.01 3.56
C SER A 37 12.20 -8.93 2.52
N GLU A 38 11.39 -7.86 2.32
CA GLU A 38 11.73 -6.70 1.43
C GLU A 38 13.19 -6.21 1.59
N TRP A 39 13.79 -6.47 2.74
CA TRP A 39 15.08 -6.04 3.23
C TRP A 39 16.20 -7.07 3.19
N ASP A 40 15.95 -8.32 2.80
CA ASP A 40 17.01 -9.32 2.74
C ASP A 40 17.88 -9.10 1.50
N GLU A 41 19.19 -9.11 1.74
CA GLU A 41 20.22 -8.66 0.79
C GLU A 41 20.61 -9.77 -0.20
N ASN A 42 20.11 -10.99 0.03
CA ASN A 42 20.40 -12.16 -0.80
C ASN A 42 19.52 -12.20 -2.05
N PHE A 43 19.65 -11.17 -2.91
CA PHE A 43 19.13 -11.20 -4.28
C PHE A 43 20.11 -11.93 -5.22
N GLY A 44 20.67 -13.05 -4.75
CA GLY A 44 21.52 -13.95 -5.52
C GLY A 44 20.84 -15.32 -5.62
N PRO A 45 20.91 -16.01 -6.78
CA PRO A 45 20.57 -17.43 -6.79
C PRO A 45 21.46 -18.11 -5.75
N ARG A 46 20.85 -18.82 -4.80
CA ARG A 46 21.59 -19.80 -3.99
C ARG A 46 22.17 -20.77 -5.01
N SER A 47 23.50 -20.74 -5.17
CA SER A 47 24.20 -21.79 -5.91
C SER A 47 23.79 -23.12 -5.27
N ALA A 48 23.01 -23.90 -6.01
CA ALA A 48 22.82 -25.31 -5.71
C ALA A 48 24.21 -25.95 -5.58
N LEU A 49 24.36 -26.83 -4.59
CA LEU A 49 25.60 -27.50 -4.15
C LEU A 49 26.47 -26.72 -3.16
N LYS A 50 26.13 -26.89 -1.87
CA LYS A 50 27.12 -27.29 -0.87
C LYS A 50 26.50 -28.40 -0.02
N ASP A 51 27.24 -29.49 0.10
CA ASP A 51 26.89 -30.77 0.72
C ASP A 51 26.26 -30.63 2.11
N GLU A 52 25.16 -31.35 2.34
CA GLU A 52 24.77 -31.81 3.66
C GLU A 52 24.93 -33.33 3.71
N THR A 53 26.01 -33.75 4.37
CA THR A 53 26.18 -35.08 4.94
C THR A 53 24.98 -35.40 5.83
N VAL A 54 24.21 -36.39 5.40
CA VAL A 54 23.11 -37.01 6.12
C VAL A 54 23.67 -37.73 7.34
N THR A 55 23.30 -37.28 8.54
CA THR A 55 23.25 -38.14 9.73
C THR A 55 21.80 -38.23 10.18
N SER A 56 21.22 -39.40 9.94
CA SER A 56 19.95 -39.87 10.46
C SER A 56 20.02 -40.05 11.98
N VAL A 57 19.08 -39.46 12.72
CA VAL A 57 18.72 -39.93 14.07
C VAL A 57 17.20 -39.90 14.23
N ASP A 58 16.67 -41.10 14.23
CA ASP A 58 15.52 -41.68 14.92
C ASP A 58 14.39 -40.81 15.51
N THR A 59 13.21 -41.25 15.06
CA THR A 59 11.89 -41.25 15.68
C THR A 59 11.85 -41.38 17.21
N MET A 60 11.05 -40.52 17.85
CA MET A 60 10.28 -40.90 19.04
C MET A 60 8.86 -40.32 18.96
N ASP A 61 7.91 -41.25 18.91
CA ASP A 61 6.49 -41.05 19.13
C ASP A 61 6.21 -40.53 20.54
N SER A 62 5.27 -39.59 20.67
CA SER A 62 4.59 -39.34 21.95
C SER A 62 3.11 -38.99 21.72
N PRO A 63 2.17 -39.63 22.43
CA PRO A 63 0.75 -39.58 22.14
C PRO A 63 0.05 -38.51 22.98
N LEU A 64 -0.19 -37.33 22.41
CA LEU A 64 -0.98 -36.28 23.09
C LEU A 64 -2.00 -35.57 22.18
N ALA A 65 -2.44 -36.23 21.10
CA ALA A 65 -3.37 -35.67 20.12
C ALA A 65 -4.75 -36.35 20.10
N LYS A 66 -5.23 -36.87 21.25
CA LYS A 66 -6.54 -37.58 21.33
C LYS A 66 -7.46 -37.18 22.49
N LYS A 67 -7.27 -35.99 23.06
CA LYS A 67 -8.26 -35.37 23.97
C LYS A 67 -8.23 -33.87 23.77
N ILE A 68 -9.14 -33.38 22.92
CA ILE A 68 -9.91 -32.12 22.97
C ILE A 68 -10.63 -32.06 21.61
N ALA A 69 -11.57 -32.98 21.45
CA ALA A 69 -12.61 -32.96 20.43
C ALA A 69 -13.90 -33.34 21.16
N ALA A 70 -14.35 -32.44 22.04
CA ALA A 70 -15.65 -32.54 22.73
C ALA A 70 -15.92 -31.23 23.49
N SER A 71 -16.39 -30.19 22.78
CA SER A 71 -17.37 -29.23 23.32
C SER A 71 -17.64 -28.12 22.30
N TYR A 72 -18.87 -27.61 22.34
CA TYR A 72 -19.44 -26.50 21.58
C TYR A 72 -20.15 -26.84 20.25
N THR A 73 -21.22 -27.62 20.40
CA THR A 73 -22.51 -27.35 19.74
C THR A 73 -23.32 -26.38 20.59
N ALA A 74 -23.64 -25.17 20.10
CA ALA A 74 -24.70 -24.33 20.64
C ALA A 74 -25.17 -23.28 19.61
N GLU A 75 -26.31 -23.62 18.99
CA GLU A 75 -27.48 -22.78 18.65
C GLU A 75 -27.32 -21.27 18.40
N LEU A 76 -27.61 -20.86 17.16
CA LEU A 76 -27.95 -19.49 16.76
C LEU A 76 -29.42 -19.17 17.07
N PRO A 77 -29.75 -18.00 17.65
CA PRO A 77 -31.08 -17.42 17.53
C PRO A 77 -31.13 -16.33 16.44
N SER A 78 -32.12 -16.49 15.58
CA SER A 78 -32.66 -15.48 14.64
C SER A 78 -33.28 -14.30 15.39
N PRO A 79 -33.30 -13.09 14.79
CA PRO A 79 -34.55 -12.34 14.83
C PRO A 79 -34.91 -11.68 13.50
N ALA A 80 -36.19 -11.82 13.14
CA ALA A 80 -36.92 -10.94 12.21
C ALA A 80 -38.02 -10.19 13.01
N PRO A 81 -38.86 -9.35 12.37
CA PRO A 81 -38.62 -7.94 12.11
C PRO A 81 -39.59 -7.05 12.91
N LYS A 82 -39.26 -5.76 13.11
CA LYS A 82 -40.26 -4.76 13.50
C LYS A 82 -40.18 -3.51 12.63
N THR A 83 -41.30 -3.32 11.95
CA THR A 83 -41.87 -2.15 11.29
C THR A 83 -41.94 -0.92 12.20
N GLY A 84 -41.84 0.28 11.60
CA GLY A 84 -42.49 1.47 12.14
C GLY A 84 -41.75 2.80 12.02
N ALA A 85 -42.29 3.65 11.15
CA ALA A 85 -42.30 5.12 11.22
C ALA A 85 -41.04 5.92 10.84
N VAL A 86 -41.08 6.37 9.58
CA VAL A 86 -40.44 7.56 9.03
C VAL A 86 -40.77 8.80 9.85
N ARG A 87 -39.74 9.54 10.31
CA ARG A 87 -39.87 10.96 10.71
C ARG A 87 -38.79 11.77 10.00
N ILE A 88 -39.25 12.63 9.11
CA ILE A 88 -38.47 13.66 8.41
C ILE A 88 -38.33 14.84 9.38
N MET A 89 -37.11 15.19 9.80
CA MET A 89 -36.82 16.49 10.42
C MET A 89 -35.48 17.02 9.91
N SER A 90 -35.55 18.19 9.29
CA SER A 90 -34.45 18.97 8.71
C SER A 90 -33.62 19.66 9.80
N PRO A 91 -32.34 19.99 9.54
CA PRO A 91 -31.45 20.58 10.54
C PRO A 91 -31.54 22.11 10.55
N ALA A 92 -31.70 22.67 11.75
CA ALA A 92 -31.46 24.09 12.00
C ALA A 92 -30.62 24.24 13.28
N LYS A 93 -29.56 25.02 13.14
CA LYS A 93 -28.86 25.83 14.15
C LYS A 93 -28.31 25.11 15.38
N GLU A 94 -26.99 25.00 15.43
CA GLU A 94 -26.20 25.54 16.56
C GLU A 94 -24.72 25.52 16.16
N ALA A 95 -24.25 26.70 15.73
CA ALA A 95 -22.86 27.06 15.70
C ALA A 95 -22.68 28.08 16.82
N ASP A 96 -21.92 27.72 17.85
CA ASP A 96 -21.25 28.71 18.69
C ASP A 96 -20.05 28.08 19.41
N GLN A 97 -19.06 28.95 19.67
CA GLN A 97 -17.77 28.72 20.35
C GLN A 97 -16.59 28.28 19.47
N MET A 98 -15.96 29.25 18.81
CA MET A 98 -14.67 29.77 19.28
C MET A 98 -14.29 31.04 18.48
N ASN A 99 -14.56 32.19 19.08
CA ASN A 99 -13.96 33.47 18.71
C ASN A 99 -12.58 33.57 19.37
N ALA A 100 -11.54 33.73 18.55
CA ALA A 100 -10.31 34.40 18.96
C ALA A 100 -10.15 35.62 18.05
N SER A 101 -10.18 36.78 18.71
CA SER A 101 -10.12 38.14 18.21
C SER A 101 -8.90 38.45 17.33
N VAL A 102 -9.14 38.96 16.12
CA VAL A 102 -8.21 39.87 15.44
C VAL A 102 -8.97 41.13 15.09
N SER A 103 -8.68 42.18 15.85
CA SER A 103 -9.13 43.55 15.62
C SER A 103 -8.46 44.12 14.36
N VAL A 104 -9.24 44.38 13.32
CA VAL A 104 -8.82 45.24 12.20
C VAL A 104 -9.64 46.52 12.28
N ASN A 105 -8.96 47.62 12.55
CA ASN A 105 -9.52 48.97 12.61
C ASN A 105 -10.12 49.35 11.26
N THR A 106 -11.41 49.68 11.27
CA THR A 106 -12.12 50.34 10.17
C THR A 106 -11.79 51.83 10.22
N THR A 107 -10.92 52.30 9.32
CA THR A 107 -10.81 53.72 8.99
C THR A 107 -11.53 53.95 7.67
N TYR A 108 -12.67 54.64 7.72
CA TYR A 108 -13.37 55.12 6.53
C TYR A 108 -12.52 56.21 5.86
N GLY A 109 -11.88 55.86 4.75
CA GLY A 109 -11.18 56.76 3.85
C GLY A 109 -11.92 56.88 2.53
N LYS A 110 -12.11 58.12 2.09
CA LYS A 110 -12.80 58.58 0.89
C LYS A 110 -12.46 57.81 -0.40
N ALA A 111 -13.46 57.76 -1.27
CA ALA A 111 -13.38 57.31 -2.66
C ALA A 111 -12.25 58.02 -3.43
N ASP A 112 -11.34 57.21 -3.97
CA ASP A 112 -10.55 57.57 -5.13
C ASP A 112 -10.71 56.47 -6.18
N LEU A 113 -10.89 56.93 -7.42
CA LEU A 113 -11.00 56.14 -8.64
C LEU A 113 -9.69 55.37 -8.88
N ALA A 114 -9.55 54.19 -8.28
CA ALA A 114 -8.51 53.24 -8.62
C ALA A 114 -9.00 52.33 -9.75
N ALA A 115 -8.23 52.29 -10.84
CA ALA A 115 -8.39 51.40 -11.99
C ALA A 115 -8.68 49.95 -11.57
N PRO A 116 -9.38 49.15 -12.40
CA PRO A 116 -9.71 47.76 -12.08
C PRO A 116 -8.43 46.99 -11.75
N THR A 117 -8.30 46.57 -10.50
CA THR A 117 -7.23 45.67 -10.04
C THR A 117 -7.17 44.48 -11.00
N PRO A 118 -5.99 44.15 -11.56
CA PRO A 118 -5.88 43.01 -12.47
C PRO A 118 -6.37 41.76 -11.75
N VAL A 119 -7.29 41.04 -12.41
CA VAL A 119 -7.83 39.75 -11.98
C VAL A 119 -6.65 38.87 -11.52
N PRO A 120 -6.68 38.25 -10.33
CA PRO A 120 -5.59 37.42 -9.86
C PRO A 120 -5.28 36.37 -10.93
N VAL A 121 -4.13 36.50 -11.57
CA VAL A 121 -3.68 35.57 -12.61
C VAL A 121 -3.61 34.21 -11.94
N LYS A 122 -4.53 33.32 -12.34
CA LYS A 122 -4.59 31.95 -11.86
C LYS A 122 -3.27 31.30 -12.23
N ARG A 123 -2.36 31.18 -11.26
CA ARG A 123 -1.00 30.70 -11.50
C ARG A 123 -1.11 29.28 -12.05
N GLU A 124 -0.81 29.10 -13.33
CA GLU A 124 -0.81 27.78 -13.94
C GLU A 124 0.28 26.94 -13.26
N LEU A 125 -0.16 26.00 -12.43
CA LEU A 125 0.75 25.11 -11.73
C LEU A 125 1.36 24.15 -12.75
N ARG A 126 2.67 24.28 -12.98
CA ARG A 126 3.40 23.32 -13.81
C ARG A 126 3.48 22.00 -13.07
N SER A 127 3.24 20.90 -13.79
CA SER A 127 3.36 19.54 -13.25
C SER A 127 4.73 19.28 -12.59
N MET A 128 5.79 19.91 -13.12
CA MET A 128 7.14 19.82 -12.56
C MET A 128 7.26 20.49 -11.19
N ASP A 129 6.54 21.59 -10.92
CA ASP A 129 6.57 22.26 -9.61
C ASP A 129 5.92 21.39 -8.54
N VAL A 130 4.84 20.69 -8.90
CA VAL A 130 4.20 19.69 -8.03
C VAL A 130 5.16 18.54 -7.74
N PHE A 131 5.86 18.04 -8.76
CA PHE A 131 6.82 16.96 -8.62
C PHE A 131 8.02 17.37 -7.75
N TRP A 132 8.56 18.57 -7.94
CA TRP A 132 9.61 19.14 -7.09
C TRP A 132 9.15 19.30 -5.64
N SER A 133 7.93 19.80 -5.42
CA SER A 133 7.33 19.87 -4.08
C SER A 133 7.18 18.50 -3.42
N MET A 134 6.85 17.47 -4.21
CA MET A 134 6.78 16.08 -3.74
C MET A 134 8.17 15.55 -3.35
N ILE A 135 9.20 15.76 -4.18
CA ILE A 135 10.58 15.32 -3.89
C ILE A 135 11.16 16.00 -2.66
N ASN A 136 10.80 17.25 -2.40
CA ASN A 136 11.30 17.98 -1.24
C ASN A 136 10.71 17.48 0.09
N ASP A 137 9.62 16.72 0.05
CA ASP A 137 9.04 16.06 1.22
C ASP A 137 9.73 14.73 1.53
N ILE A 138 10.02 14.47 2.81
CA ILE A 138 10.55 13.19 3.31
C ILE A 138 9.67 12.03 2.83
N THR A 139 8.35 12.22 2.84
CA THR A 139 7.39 11.19 2.42
C THR A 139 7.54 10.90 0.92
N GLY A 140 7.74 11.93 0.10
CA GLY A 140 7.94 11.75 -1.34
C GLY A 140 9.26 11.06 -1.67
N LYS A 141 10.34 11.37 -0.93
CA LYS A 141 11.62 10.66 -1.05
C LYS A 141 11.48 9.17 -0.74
N ASP A 142 10.75 8.79 0.32
CA ASP A 142 10.50 7.37 0.65
C ASP A 142 9.72 6.66 -0.47
N LYS A 143 8.65 7.27 -1.00
CA LYS A 143 7.84 6.66 -2.07
C LYS A 143 8.61 6.50 -3.38
N LEU A 144 9.37 7.53 -3.78
CA LEU A 144 10.22 7.48 -4.97
C LEU A 144 11.37 6.49 -4.81
N ALA A 145 11.99 6.41 -3.63
CA ALA A 145 13.01 5.41 -3.34
C ALA A 145 12.43 4.00 -3.41
N LYS A 146 11.20 3.77 -2.91
CA LYS A 146 10.51 2.46 -3.05
C LYS A 146 10.27 2.14 -4.52
N PHE A 147 9.74 3.09 -5.30
CA PHE A 147 9.52 2.91 -6.73
C PHE A 147 10.84 2.59 -7.47
N GLY A 148 11.88 3.39 -7.26
CA GLY A 148 13.21 3.18 -7.84
C GLY A 148 13.83 1.83 -7.45
N GLN A 149 13.68 1.41 -6.19
CA GLN A 149 14.16 0.11 -5.71
C GLN A 149 13.51 -1.04 -6.49
N TYR A 150 12.19 -1.02 -6.69
CA TYR A 150 11.48 -2.09 -7.39
C TYR A 150 11.65 -2.03 -8.91
N SER A 151 11.68 -0.83 -9.50
CA SER A 151 12.03 -0.67 -10.90
C SER A 151 13.43 -1.22 -11.16
N LEU A 152 14.41 -0.91 -10.31
CA LEU A 152 15.76 -1.43 -10.46
C LEU A 152 15.82 -2.95 -10.28
N ARG A 153 15.07 -3.52 -9.33
CA ARG A 153 14.93 -4.97 -9.19
C ARG A 153 14.39 -5.61 -10.48
N LEU A 154 13.39 -5.00 -11.11
CA LEU A 154 12.85 -5.47 -12.38
C LEU A 154 13.89 -5.40 -13.50
N LEU A 155 14.61 -4.27 -13.62
CA LEU A 155 15.67 -4.12 -14.63
C LEU A 155 16.79 -5.13 -14.41
N LEU A 156 17.22 -5.36 -13.17
CA LEU A 156 18.24 -6.36 -12.83
C LEU A 156 17.76 -7.78 -13.15
N PHE A 157 16.50 -8.09 -12.86
CA PHE A 157 15.90 -9.37 -13.22
C PHE A 157 15.93 -9.60 -14.74
N HIS A 158 15.50 -8.62 -15.52
CA HIS A 158 15.55 -8.70 -16.98
C HIS A 158 16.98 -8.72 -17.52
N ALA A 159 17.90 -7.92 -16.96
CA ALA A 159 19.30 -7.92 -17.37
C ALA A 159 19.96 -9.28 -17.16
N ARG A 160 19.71 -9.94 -16.02
CA ARG A 160 20.19 -11.29 -15.74
C ARG A 160 19.56 -12.35 -16.64
N LYS A 161 18.25 -12.25 -16.88
CA LYS A 161 17.55 -13.17 -17.79
C LYS A 161 18.05 -13.02 -19.23
N SER A 162 18.21 -11.79 -19.70
CA SER A 162 18.79 -11.49 -21.02
C SER A 162 20.23 -11.95 -21.10
N GLN A 163 21.04 -11.76 -20.05
CA GLN A 163 22.40 -12.27 -19.97
C GLN A 163 22.43 -13.81 -20.09
N SER A 164 21.58 -14.51 -19.34
CA SER A 164 21.48 -15.98 -19.37
C SER A 164 20.96 -16.51 -20.70
N TYR A 165 20.05 -15.78 -21.36
CA TYR A 165 19.52 -16.15 -22.68
C TYR A 165 20.54 -15.93 -23.79
N LEU A 166 21.40 -14.91 -23.66
CA LEU A 166 22.42 -14.58 -24.65
C LEU A 166 23.72 -15.37 -24.45
N SER A 167 23.96 -15.92 -23.26
CA SER A 167 25.11 -16.79 -22.98
C SER A 167 24.83 -18.23 -23.40
N ASP A 168 25.24 -18.60 -24.60
CA ASP A 168 25.32 -20.01 -25.05
C ASP A 168 26.55 -20.71 -24.43
N ASP A 169 26.53 -22.06 -24.37
CA ASP A 169 27.66 -22.91 -23.92
C ASP A 169 28.98 -22.64 -24.67
N LYS A 170 28.92 -22.05 -25.87
CA LYS A 170 30.09 -21.65 -26.68
C LYS A 170 30.66 -20.26 -26.35
N VAL A 171 29.92 -19.43 -25.60
CA VAL A 171 30.20 -18.01 -25.35
C VAL A 171 30.30 -17.81 -23.83
N ASN A 172 31.37 -18.34 -23.25
CA ASN A 172 31.54 -18.40 -21.81
C ASN A 172 31.87 -17.01 -21.22
N ILE A 173 30.98 -16.51 -20.37
CA ILE A 173 30.97 -15.16 -19.78
C ILE A 173 32.29 -14.81 -19.07
N LYS A 174 32.91 -15.79 -18.39
CA LYS A 174 34.17 -15.59 -17.67
C LYS A 174 35.33 -15.32 -18.61
N VAL A 175 35.34 -15.97 -19.78
CA VAL A 175 36.38 -15.78 -20.81
C VAL A 175 36.20 -14.42 -21.47
N ILE A 176 34.98 -14.00 -21.75
CA ILE A 176 34.69 -12.73 -22.43
C ILE A 176 34.95 -11.53 -21.51
N SER A 177 34.49 -11.56 -20.25
CA SER A 177 34.76 -10.43 -19.35
C SER A 177 36.24 -10.26 -19.00
N GLN A 178 37.02 -11.35 -18.95
CA GLN A 178 38.48 -11.29 -18.78
C GLN A 178 39.22 -10.92 -20.08
N THR A 179 38.72 -11.34 -21.25
CA THR A 179 39.40 -11.11 -22.53
C THR A 179 39.25 -9.68 -23.06
N TYR A 180 38.19 -8.95 -22.68
CA TYR A 180 37.84 -7.65 -23.28
C TYR A 180 37.94 -6.44 -22.34
N ALA A 181 38.65 -6.55 -21.21
CA ALA A 181 38.94 -5.41 -20.33
C ALA A 181 40.03 -4.45 -20.86
N SER A 182 40.73 -4.80 -21.96
CA SER A 182 41.85 -4.04 -22.53
C SER A 182 41.47 -3.27 -23.81
N ASN A 183 41.85 -1.99 -23.90
CA ASN A 183 41.52 -1.07 -25.00
C ASN A 183 41.97 -1.54 -26.40
N GLU A 184 43.04 -2.32 -26.51
CA GLU A 184 43.57 -2.77 -27.82
C GLU A 184 42.66 -3.77 -28.55
N LYS A 185 41.84 -4.53 -27.81
CA LYS A 185 40.96 -5.56 -28.39
C LYS A 185 39.58 -5.03 -28.80
N ILE A 186 39.24 -3.79 -28.43
CA ILE A 186 38.01 -3.10 -28.87
C ILE A 186 38.05 -2.88 -30.38
N PHE A 187 39.22 -2.57 -30.94
CA PHE A 187 39.41 -2.39 -32.38
C PHE A 187 39.22 -3.70 -33.17
N SER A 188 39.72 -4.82 -32.65
CA SER A 188 39.47 -6.15 -33.23
C SER A 188 38.00 -6.59 -33.17
N LEU A 189 37.25 -6.11 -32.17
CA LEU A 189 35.80 -6.31 -32.05
C LEU A 189 35.02 -5.49 -33.09
N LEU A 190 35.49 -4.28 -33.40
CA LEU A 190 34.96 -3.42 -34.47
C LEU A 190 35.23 -3.98 -35.87
N VAL A 191 36.37 -4.62 -36.09
CA VAL A 191 36.67 -5.30 -37.37
C VAL A 191 35.83 -6.57 -37.52
N ASN A 192 35.66 -7.36 -36.46
CA ASN A 192 34.75 -8.52 -36.45
C ASN A 192 33.25 -8.13 -36.50
N PHE A 193 32.90 -6.88 -36.14
CA PHE A 193 31.54 -6.34 -36.26
C PHE A 193 31.09 -6.16 -37.70
N VAL A 194 32.01 -5.79 -38.60
CA VAL A 194 31.73 -5.67 -40.04
C VAL A 194 31.47 -7.05 -40.65
N HIS A 195 32.11 -8.09 -40.12
CA HIS A 195 31.99 -9.46 -40.63
C HIS A 195 30.76 -10.19 -40.08
N ASP A 196 30.44 -10.06 -38.78
CA ASP A 196 29.32 -10.77 -38.12
C ASP A 196 28.55 -9.88 -37.13
N PRO A 197 27.64 -9.02 -37.60
CA PRO A 197 26.94 -8.02 -36.76
C PRO A 197 26.05 -8.67 -35.69
N ARG A 198 25.53 -9.88 -35.94
CA ARG A 198 24.65 -10.60 -35.00
C ARG A 198 25.40 -11.10 -33.77
N SER A 199 26.59 -11.65 -33.94
CA SER A 199 27.42 -12.17 -32.84
C SER A 199 27.97 -11.03 -31.99
N PHE A 200 28.39 -9.94 -32.64
CA PHE A 200 28.83 -8.73 -31.95
C PHE A 200 27.70 -8.11 -31.10
N ALA A 201 26.49 -7.97 -31.65
CA ALA A 201 25.35 -7.42 -30.91
C ALA A 201 25.02 -8.26 -29.65
N ARG A 202 25.18 -9.59 -29.71
CA ARG A 202 25.03 -10.47 -28.54
C ARG A 202 26.11 -10.20 -27.48
N VAL A 203 27.38 -10.09 -27.87
CA VAL A 203 28.50 -9.83 -26.95
C VAL A 203 28.36 -8.44 -26.30
N VAL A 204 28.02 -7.41 -27.07
CA VAL A 204 27.74 -6.07 -26.54
C VAL A 204 26.55 -6.09 -25.59
N GLY A 205 25.47 -6.81 -25.95
CA GLY A 205 24.31 -6.99 -25.08
C GLY A 205 24.66 -7.64 -23.73
N ILE A 206 25.48 -8.71 -23.75
CA ILE A 206 25.98 -9.37 -22.53
C ILE A 206 26.84 -8.41 -21.70
N LEU A 207 27.76 -7.67 -22.34
CA LEU A 207 28.67 -6.76 -21.65
C LEU A 207 27.91 -5.61 -21.00
N VAL A 208 26.97 -4.98 -21.71
CA VAL A 208 26.10 -3.93 -21.16
C VAL A 208 25.26 -4.47 -20.01
N CYS A 209 24.65 -5.67 -20.14
CA CYS A 209 23.86 -6.28 -19.06
C CYS A 209 24.73 -6.64 -17.84
N SER A 210 25.98 -7.10 -18.06
CA SER A 210 26.92 -7.45 -16.99
C SER A 210 27.44 -6.21 -16.25
N VAL A 211 27.82 -5.16 -16.99
CA VAL A 211 28.22 -3.87 -16.41
C VAL A 211 27.04 -3.24 -15.66
N PHE A 212 25.85 -3.23 -16.25
CA PHE A 212 24.64 -2.76 -15.58
C PHE A 212 24.37 -3.54 -14.29
N THR A 213 24.40 -4.88 -14.35
CA THR A 213 24.13 -5.73 -13.19
C THR A 213 25.15 -5.51 -12.07
N SER A 214 26.44 -5.45 -12.39
CA SER A 214 27.50 -5.22 -11.38
C SER A 214 27.41 -3.83 -10.74
N ARG A 215 27.12 -2.79 -11.51
CA ARG A 215 27.01 -1.40 -11.01
C ARG A 215 25.73 -1.18 -10.22
N CYS A 216 24.60 -1.73 -10.67
CA CYS A 216 23.29 -1.48 -10.08
C CYS A 216 22.90 -2.46 -8.97
N ALA A 217 23.54 -3.64 -8.87
CA ALA A 217 23.21 -4.62 -7.82
C ALA A 217 23.36 -4.04 -6.40
N ALA A 218 24.37 -3.21 -6.16
CA ALA A 218 24.59 -2.56 -4.87
C ALA A 218 23.58 -1.42 -4.58
N LEU A 219 22.93 -0.88 -5.61
CA LEU A 219 22.03 0.27 -5.46
C LEU A 219 20.68 -0.14 -4.86
N VAL A 220 20.20 -1.35 -5.13
CA VAL A 220 18.96 -1.90 -4.52
C VAL A 220 19.02 -1.96 -2.98
N PRO A 221 20.02 -2.62 -2.35
CA PRO A 221 20.13 -2.64 -0.89
C PRO A 221 20.48 -1.26 -0.30
N ALA A 222 21.18 -0.40 -1.04
CA ALA A 222 21.44 0.98 -0.63
C ALA A 222 20.15 1.81 -0.55
N LEU A 223 19.28 1.75 -1.57
CA LEU A 223 17.95 2.39 -1.55
C LEU A 223 17.07 1.84 -0.44
N ALA A 224 17.17 0.54 -0.19
CA ALA A 224 16.45 -0.08 0.89
C ALA A 224 16.91 0.50 2.25
N THR A 225 18.21 0.53 2.51
CA THR A 225 18.78 1.12 3.74
C THR A 225 18.44 2.60 3.88
N PHE A 226 18.48 3.35 2.77
CA PHE A 226 18.06 4.75 2.73
C PHE A 226 16.60 4.94 3.19
N ARG A 227 15.68 4.08 2.75
CA ARG A 227 14.28 4.12 3.20
C ARG A 227 14.15 3.84 4.70
N GLN A 228 14.90 2.87 5.23
CA GLN A 228 14.90 2.59 6.67
C GLN A 228 15.43 3.77 7.48
N LEU A 229 16.48 4.45 6.99
CA LEU A 229 16.98 5.68 7.59
C LEU A 229 15.94 6.81 7.60
N LEU A 230 15.16 6.98 6.53
CA LEU A 230 14.07 7.97 6.49
C LEU A 230 12.92 7.66 7.47
N ARG A 231 12.80 6.40 7.91
CA ARG A 231 11.77 5.95 8.85
C ARG A 231 12.28 5.86 10.29
N PHE A 232 13.60 5.82 10.46
CA PHE A 232 14.27 5.75 11.75
C PHE A 232 13.92 6.94 12.65
N GLY A 233 13.76 6.69 13.95
CA GLY A 233 13.52 7.72 14.94
C GLY A 233 12.04 8.00 15.20
N LYS A 234 11.12 7.24 14.60
CA LYS A 234 9.69 7.32 14.91
C LYS A 234 9.30 6.52 16.16
N SER A 235 10.07 5.49 16.52
CA SER A 235 9.76 4.65 17.67
C SER A 235 9.70 5.40 19.02
N PRO A 236 10.62 6.31 19.41
CA PRO A 236 10.56 6.95 20.74
C PRO A 236 9.32 7.84 20.89
N PHE A 237 8.91 8.51 19.82
CA PHE A 237 7.70 9.33 19.84
C PHE A 237 6.43 8.49 19.95
N ARG A 238 6.41 7.31 19.31
CA ARG A 238 5.29 6.35 19.40
C ARG A 238 5.19 5.72 20.79
N ILE A 239 6.33 5.40 21.41
CA ILE A 239 6.36 4.93 22.81
C ILE A 239 5.77 6.00 23.72
N ARG A 240 6.20 7.25 23.57
CA ARG A 240 5.67 8.36 24.35
C ARG A 240 4.16 8.54 24.16
N SER A 241 3.67 8.52 22.92
CA SER A 241 2.24 8.70 22.65
C SER A 241 1.39 7.55 23.19
N LEU A 242 1.88 6.31 23.08
CA LEU A 242 1.20 5.14 23.64
C LEU A 242 1.21 5.22 25.18
N TRP A 243 2.35 5.58 25.77
CA TRP A 243 2.50 5.75 27.21
C TRP A 243 1.55 6.81 27.77
N THR A 244 1.44 7.98 27.12
CA THR A 244 0.48 9.01 27.54
C THR A 244 -0.95 8.49 27.49
N ARG A 245 -1.34 7.76 26.43
CA ARG A 245 -2.69 7.19 26.32
C ARG A 245 -2.98 6.12 27.36
N ILE A 246 -2.00 5.28 27.68
CA ILE A 246 -2.11 4.30 28.76
C ILE A 246 -2.32 5.02 30.08
N ARG A 247 -1.44 5.97 30.41
CA ARG A 247 -1.51 6.74 31.66
C ARG A 247 -2.83 7.47 31.83
N ASP A 248 -3.34 8.11 30.77
CA ASP A 248 -4.54 8.95 30.86
C ASP A 248 -5.85 8.13 30.99
N ASN A 249 -5.81 6.83 30.69
CA ASN A 249 -6.97 5.93 30.83
C ASN A 249 -6.83 4.90 31.95
N VAL A 250 -5.68 4.86 32.62
CA VAL A 250 -5.48 4.11 33.85
C VAL A 250 -5.92 5.02 35.00
N TYR A 251 -7.00 4.65 35.66
CA TYR A 251 -7.47 5.38 36.84
C TYR A 251 -7.53 4.43 38.04
N PHE A 252 -7.23 4.99 39.20
CA PHE A 252 -7.38 4.27 40.46
C PHE A 252 -8.84 4.39 40.91
N ASP A 253 -9.56 3.29 40.94
CA ASP A 253 -10.93 3.28 41.44
C ASP A 253 -10.91 3.18 42.97
N ALA A 254 -11.20 4.30 43.63
CA ALA A 254 -11.20 4.41 45.09
C ALA A 254 -12.20 3.46 45.77
N LYS A 255 -13.26 3.02 45.07
CA LYS A 255 -14.26 2.09 45.64
C LYS A 255 -13.79 0.64 45.61
N SER A 256 -13.10 0.23 44.56
CA SER A 256 -12.60 -1.15 44.41
C SER A 256 -11.14 -1.33 44.84
N LYS A 257 -10.44 -0.25 45.20
CA LYS A 257 -8.99 -0.23 45.51
C LYS A 257 -8.14 -0.93 44.44
N GLN A 258 -8.60 -0.91 43.21
CA GLN A 258 -7.94 -1.54 42.07
C GLN A 258 -7.71 -0.52 40.98
N TRP A 259 -6.58 -0.66 40.28
CA TRP A 259 -6.35 0.06 39.03
C TRP A 259 -7.29 -0.49 37.98
N ARG A 260 -8.19 0.36 37.45
CA ARG A 260 -9.10 -0.01 36.37
C ARG A 260 -8.68 0.68 35.09
N LEU A 261 -8.76 -0.07 34.01
CA LEU A 261 -8.53 0.40 32.65
C LEU A 261 -9.87 0.84 32.11
N ARG A 262 -9.97 2.08 31.63
CA ARG A 262 -11.18 2.54 30.91
C ARG A 262 -11.29 1.74 29.61
N GLU A 263 -12.50 1.27 29.26
CA GLU A 263 -12.75 0.56 27.98
C GLU A 263 -12.29 1.35 26.74
N ALA A 264 -12.18 2.67 26.85
CA ALA A 264 -11.62 3.57 25.85
C ALA A 264 -10.13 3.30 25.49
N LEU A 265 -9.44 2.43 26.25
CA LEU A 265 -8.07 2.00 25.93
C LEU A 265 -7.96 1.08 24.73
N LEU A 266 -8.99 0.31 24.39
CA LEU A 266 -8.99 -0.57 23.22
C LEU A 266 -9.71 0.10 22.04
N THR A 267 -9.42 1.38 21.84
CA THR A 267 -9.89 2.10 20.65
C THR A 267 -9.08 1.71 19.43
N ARG A 268 -9.68 1.82 18.24
CA ARG A 268 -8.99 1.57 16.95
C ARG A 268 -7.65 2.30 16.85
N ALA A 269 -7.57 3.52 17.37
CA ALA A 269 -6.34 4.32 17.37
C ALA A 269 -5.21 3.70 18.19
N THR A 270 -5.50 3.13 19.36
CA THR A 270 -4.48 2.49 20.22
C THR A 270 -3.93 1.20 19.61
N ILE A 271 -4.79 0.40 18.98
CA ILE A 271 -4.39 -0.81 18.26
C ILE A 271 -3.50 -0.43 17.07
N SER A 272 -3.88 0.61 16.33
CA SER A 272 -3.07 1.17 15.23
C SER A 272 -1.69 1.59 15.71
N ASP A 273 -1.61 2.30 16.84
CA ASP A 273 -0.36 2.80 17.40
C ASP A 273 0.52 1.66 17.94
N ALA A 274 -0.10 0.63 18.52
CA ALA A 274 0.61 -0.56 19.00
C ALA A 274 1.23 -1.36 17.83
N ILE A 275 0.47 -1.61 16.77
CA ILE A 275 0.98 -2.27 15.54
C ILE A 275 2.09 -1.43 14.91
N SER A 276 1.88 -0.11 14.82
CA SER A 276 2.87 0.84 14.32
C SER A 276 4.15 0.86 15.14
N LEU A 277 4.05 0.83 16.47
CA LEU A 277 5.21 0.76 17.36
C LEU A 277 5.95 -0.57 17.17
N TYR A 278 5.21 -1.67 17.09
CA TYR A 278 5.77 -2.99 16.86
C TYR A 278 6.51 -3.08 15.52
N TYR A 279 5.94 -2.52 14.44
CA TYR A 279 6.62 -2.38 13.16
C TYR A 279 7.91 -1.56 13.27
N SER A 280 7.82 -0.35 13.86
CA SER A 280 8.98 0.55 13.99
C SER A 280 10.11 -0.07 14.81
N ALA A 281 9.81 -0.77 15.89
CA ALA A 281 10.83 -1.41 16.72
C ALA A 281 11.62 -2.48 15.93
N ASN A 282 10.92 -3.29 15.13
CA ASN A 282 11.56 -4.33 14.32
C ASN A 282 12.33 -3.74 13.11
N ASP A 283 11.79 -2.69 12.47
CA ASP A 283 12.47 -2.00 11.36
C ASP A 283 13.76 -1.29 11.82
N GLU A 284 13.72 -0.60 12.98
CA GLU A 284 14.90 0.03 13.57
C GLU A 284 15.92 -1.01 14.05
N ALA A 285 15.48 -2.13 14.64
CA ALA A 285 16.37 -3.24 14.98
C ALA A 285 17.09 -3.80 13.74
N LEU A 286 16.37 -3.94 12.62
CA LEU A 286 16.96 -4.40 11.36
C LEU A 286 17.97 -3.39 10.78
N LEU A 287 17.71 -2.09 10.92
CA LEU A 287 18.67 -1.06 10.56
C LEU A 287 19.94 -1.15 11.41
N LEU A 288 19.83 -1.38 12.73
CA LEU A 288 20.99 -1.56 13.61
C LEU A 288 21.84 -2.78 13.23
N PHE A 289 21.23 -3.83 12.68
CA PHE A 289 21.96 -4.94 12.07
C PHE A 289 22.75 -4.52 10.83
N LYS A 290 22.14 -3.74 9.94
CA LYS A 290 22.80 -3.24 8.71
C LYS A 290 23.96 -2.29 9.02
N LEU A 291 23.82 -1.47 10.06
CA LEU A 291 24.87 -0.59 10.58
C LEU A 291 25.95 -1.33 11.37
N LYS A 292 25.87 -2.67 11.48
CA LYS A 292 26.80 -3.53 12.23
C LYS A 292 26.88 -3.22 13.73
N PHE A 293 25.86 -2.55 14.28
CA PHE A 293 25.73 -2.32 15.72
C PHE A 293 25.31 -3.59 16.45
N LEU A 294 24.33 -4.32 15.88
CA LEU A 294 23.94 -5.65 16.33
C LEU A 294 24.58 -6.72 15.44
N ARG A 295 25.04 -7.82 16.04
CA ARG A 295 25.74 -8.91 15.32
C ARG A 295 25.05 -10.27 15.41
N ASN A 296 24.06 -10.44 16.29
CA ASN A 296 23.42 -11.72 16.50
C ASN A 296 22.52 -12.13 15.30
N PRO A 297 22.86 -13.20 14.55
CA PRO A 297 22.10 -13.61 13.38
C PRO A 297 20.70 -14.15 13.70
N THR A 298 20.48 -14.71 14.90
CA THR A 298 19.16 -15.24 15.29
C THR A 298 18.17 -14.09 15.49
N TRP A 299 18.62 -13.02 16.16
CA TRP A 299 17.83 -11.81 16.34
C TRP A 299 17.58 -11.08 15.01
N LYS A 300 18.51 -11.13 14.04
CA LYS A 300 18.29 -10.59 12.68
C LYS A 300 17.14 -11.31 11.98
N SER A 301 17.15 -12.65 11.99
CA SER A 301 16.07 -13.45 11.39
C SER A 301 14.73 -13.26 12.09
N PHE A 302 14.74 -13.12 13.42
CA PHE A 302 13.56 -12.80 14.21
C PHE A 302 12.99 -11.44 13.81
N ALA A 303 13.79 -10.37 13.91
CA ALA A 303 13.36 -9.01 13.59
C ALA A 303 12.84 -8.89 12.14
N GLY A 304 13.50 -9.55 11.17
CA GLY A 304 13.05 -9.56 9.78
C GLY A 304 11.69 -10.24 9.57
N ARG A 305 11.42 -11.36 10.27
CA ARG A 305 10.11 -12.03 10.21
C ARG A 305 9.02 -11.20 10.88
N HIS A 306 9.32 -10.62 12.03
CA HIS A 306 8.36 -9.83 12.79
C HIS A 306 8.09 -8.46 12.17
N GLU A 307 9.05 -7.87 11.44
CA GLU A 307 8.81 -6.68 10.60
C GLU A 307 7.81 -6.98 9.49
N ALA A 308 8.01 -8.07 8.74
CA ALA A 308 7.10 -8.47 7.68
C ALA A 308 5.69 -8.80 8.20
N TYR A 309 5.61 -9.47 9.35
CA TYR A 309 4.34 -9.76 10.03
C TYR A 309 3.64 -8.49 10.52
N ALA A 310 4.38 -7.57 11.16
CA ALA A 310 3.85 -6.30 11.62
C ALA A 310 3.28 -5.48 10.46
N TRP A 311 4.01 -5.43 9.35
CA TRP A 311 3.58 -4.72 8.15
C TRP A 311 2.36 -5.38 7.49
N TYR A 312 2.27 -6.71 7.52
CA TYR A 312 1.08 -7.44 7.06
C TYR A 312 -0.17 -7.09 7.90
N CYS A 313 -0.06 -7.12 9.23
CA CYS A 313 -1.14 -6.72 10.14
C CYS A 313 -1.54 -5.26 9.97
N ASP A 314 -0.56 -4.36 9.83
CA ASP A 314 -0.80 -2.93 9.57
C ASP A 314 -1.56 -2.70 8.26
N SER A 315 -1.23 -3.47 7.21
CA SER A 315 -1.88 -3.38 5.91
C SER A 315 -3.35 -3.82 5.98
N TRP A 316 -3.65 -4.91 6.68
CA TRP A 316 -5.03 -5.36 6.92
C TRP A 316 -5.84 -4.37 7.74
N PHE A 317 -5.25 -3.86 8.82
CA PHE A 317 -5.90 -2.90 9.70
C PHE A 317 -6.20 -1.59 8.96
N THR A 318 -5.24 -1.09 8.18
CA THR A 318 -5.40 0.10 7.34
C THR A 318 -6.46 -0.14 6.26
N LEU A 319 -6.48 -1.31 5.62
CA LEU A 319 -7.48 -1.66 4.60
C LEU A 319 -8.90 -1.61 5.17
N TYR A 320 -9.10 -2.19 6.35
CA TYR A 320 -10.39 -2.16 7.03
C TYR A 320 -10.84 -0.72 7.32
N ASN A 321 -9.95 0.13 7.83
CA ASN A 321 -10.26 1.52 8.11
C ASN A 321 -10.56 2.32 6.83
N THR A 322 -9.73 2.19 5.80
CA THR A 322 -9.96 2.87 4.52
C THR A 322 -11.26 2.42 3.85
N MET A 323 -11.62 1.14 3.95
CA MET A 323 -12.91 0.64 3.44
C MET A 323 -14.09 1.23 4.22
N SER A 324 -13.99 1.29 5.56
CA SER A 324 -15.02 1.93 6.39
C SER A 324 -15.18 3.41 6.05
N ASP A 325 -14.07 4.12 5.83
CA ASP A 325 -14.08 5.53 5.45
C ASP A 325 -14.60 5.74 4.03
N LEU A 326 -14.30 4.83 3.09
CA LEU A 326 -14.87 4.84 1.74
C LEU A 326 -16.39 4.72 1.78
N LEU A 327 -16.94 3.82 2.61
CA LEU A 327 -18.39 3.67 2.77
C LEU A 327 -19.03 4.95 3.32
N LYS A 328 -18.42 5.56 4.35
CA LYS A 328 -18.89 6.85 4.90
C LYS A 328 -18.84 7.97 3.86
N LEU A 329 -17.75 8.08 3.10
CA LEU A 329 -17.61 9.08 2.04
C LEU A 329 -18.61 8.85 0.90
N SER A 330 -18.87 7.59 0.55
CA SER A 330 -19.89 7.23 -0.45
C SER A 330 -21.29 7.61 0.01
N GLN A 331 -21.60 7.42 1.30
CA GLN A 331 -22.86 7.85 1.89
C GLN A 331 -22.98 9.39 1.89
N GLN A 332 -21.92 10.09 2.30
CA GLN A 332 -21.87 11.56 2.25
C GLN A 332 -22.04 12.09 0.82
N GLU A 333 -21.47 11.41 -0.18
CA GLU A 333 -21.65 11.79 -1.58
C GLU A 333 -23.13 11.70 -1.99
N MET A 334 -23.80 10.59 -1.62
CA MET A 334 -25.21 10.38 -1.92
C MET A 334 -26.10 11.43 -1.23
N GLU A 335 -25.89 11.67 0.05
CA GLU A 335 -26.61 12.69 0.83
C GLU A 335 -26.44 14.09 0.24
N THR A 336 -25.21 14.46 -0.12
CA THR A 336 -24.91 15.76 -0.75
C THR A 336 -25.60 15.90 -2.12
N ARG A 337 -25.59 14.84 -2.95
CA ARG A 337 -26.30 14.86 -4.24
C ARG A 337 -27.81 15.02 -4.07
N ILE A 338 -28.39 14.34 -3.09
CA ILE A 338 -29.82 14.47 -2.77
C ILE A 338 -30.13 15.89 -2.33
N LEU A 339 -29.31 16.48 -1.46
CA LEU A 339 -29.47 17.87 -1.01
C LEU A 339 -29.45 18.85 -2.18
N ILE A 340 -28.49 18.70 -3.09
CA ILE A 340 -28.40 19.50 -4.32
C ILE A 340 -29.66 19.33 -5.17
N GLN A 341 -30.13 18.09 -5.37
CA GLN A 341 -31.34 17.82 -6.13
C GLN A 341 -32.59 18.42 -5.49
N VAL A 342 -32.73 18.32 -4.17
CA VAL A 342 -33.84 18.89 -3.42
C VAL A 342 -33.82 20.41 -3.53
N ARG A 343 -32.65 21.04 -3.40
CA ARG A 343 -32.47 22.50 -3.55
C ARG A 343 -32.79 22.98 -4.96
N GLN A 344 -32.38 22.24 -5.98
CA GLN A 344 -32.72 22.55 -7.37
C GLN A 344 -34.22 22.42 -7.62
N ARG A 345 -34.84 21.33 -7.16
CA ARG A 345 -36.29 21.12 -7.29
C ARG A 345 -37.11 22.15 -6.53
N SER A 346 -36.70 22.51 -5.30
CA SER A 346 -37.38 23.54 -4.52
C SER A 346 -37.28 24.91 -5.20
N ARG A 347 -36.12 25.27 -5.78
CA ARG A 347 -35.96 26.50 -6.56
C ARG A 347 -36.88 26.53 -7.78
N VAL A 348 -37.03 25.42 -8.50
CA VAL A 348 -37.96 25.32 -9.65
C VAL A 348 -39.41 25.46 -9.20
N LEU A 349 -39.80 24.77 -8.13
CA LEU A 349 -41.15 24.85 -7.57
C LEU A 349 -41.46 26.26 -7.02
N SER A 350 -40.53 26.90 -6.31
CA SER A 350 -40.69 28.26 -5.82
C SER A 350 -40.89 29.26 -6.97
N LYS A 351 -40.17 29.09 -8.09
CA LYS A 351 -40.37 29.91 -9.30
C LYS A 351 -41.76 29.71 -9.92
N GLN A 352 -42.31 28.49 -9.86
CA GLN A 352 -43.65 28.19 -10.37
C GLN A 352 -44.76 28.73 -9.45
N ILE A 353 -44.59 28.64 -8.13
CA ILE A 353 -45.61 29.03 -7.14
C ILE A 353 -45.67 30.54 -6.94
N LEU A 354 -44.52 31.23 -6.85
CA LEU A 354 -44.49 32.68 -6.60
C LEU A 354 -44.60 33.53 -7.87
N GLY A 355 -44.68 32.91 -9.05
CA GLY A 355 -44.65 33.59 -10.33
C GLY A 355 -43.24 34.10 -10.68
N SER A 356 -42.95 34.13 -11.98
CA SER A 356 -41.62 34.50 -12.52
C SER A 356 -41.13 35.89 -12.10
N SER A 357 -42.02 36.74 -11.57
CA SER A 357 -41.81 38.15 -11.27
C SER A 357 -41.46 38.46 -9.82
N ALA A 358 -41.73 37.56 -8.86
CA ALA A 358 -41.65 37.89 -7.43
C ALA A 358 -40.33 37.51 -6.73
N PHE A 359 -39.42 36.79 -7.42
CA PHE A 359 -38.18 36.28 -6.84
C PHE A 359 -36.94 36.85 -7.55
N HIS A 360 -36.73 38.16 -7.43
CA HIS A 360 -35.40 38.77 -7.64
C HIS A 360 -34.62 38.77 -6.32
N GLY A 361 -34.41 37.59 -5.74
CA GLY A 361 -33.24 37.42 -4.87
C GLY A 361 -31.98 37.64 -5.72
N PRO A 362 -30.93 38.29 -5.19
CA PRO A 362 -29.76 38.62 -6.00
C PRO A 362 -29.19 37.35 -6.66
N PRO A 363 -29.04 37.31 -7.99
CA PRO A 363 -28.55 36.12 -8.72
C PRO A 363 -27.17 35.64 -8.24
N ALA A 364 -26.41 36.53 -7.59
CA ALA A 364 -25.14 36.23 -6.95
C ALA A 364 -25.24 35.14 -5.87
N THR A 365 -26.26 35.15 -5.00
CA THR A 365 -26.32 34.18 -3.88
C THR A 365 -26.67 32.77 -4.35
N ALA A 366 -27.49 32.64 -5.41
CA ALA A 366 -27.84 31.35 -5.99
C ALA A 366 -26.65 30.72 -6.73
N ALA A 367 -25.88 31.53 -7.46
CA ALA A 367 -24.66 31.08 -8.14
C ALA A 367 -23.54 30.71 -7.15
N GLU A 368 -23.35 31.49 -6.09
CA GLU A 368 -22.38 31.18 -5.02
C GLU A 368 -22.72 29.88 -4.29
N ASP A 369 -24.01 29.64 -4.03
CA ASP A 369 -24.48 28.39 -3.43
C ASP A 369 -24.20 27.17 -4.32
N ASP A 370 -24.45 27.30 -5.63
CA ASP A 370 -24.20 26.22 -6.59
C ASP A 370 -22.70 25.91 -6.73
N ASP A 371 -21.84 26.95 -6.69
CA ASP A 371 -20.39 26.78 -6.69
C ASP A 371 -19.88 26.13 -5.38
N ARG A 372 -20.45 26.49 -4.23
CA ARG A 372 -20.12 25.84 -2.95
C ARG A 372 -20.54 24.37 -2.93
N ASP A 373 -21.73 24.07 -3.41
CA ASP A 373 -22.24 22.70 -3.48
C ASP A 373 -21.42 21.86 -4.49
N ALA A 374 -21.04 22.44 -5.63
CA ALA A 374 -20.17 21.80 -6.62
C ALA A 374 -18.75 21.55 -6.09
N THR A 375 -18.17 22.52 -5.36
CA THR A 375 -16.84 22.35 -4.75
C THR A 375 -16.84 21.31 -3.63
N ALA A 376 -17.89 21.26 -2.80
CA ALA A 376 -18.07 20.24 -1.77
C ALA A 376 -18.19 18.83 -2.41
N LEU A 377 -18.99 18.68 -3.47
CA LEU A 377 -19.13 17.41 -4.18
C LEU A 377 -17.81 16.96 -4.82
N ASN A 378 -17.07 17.89 -5.44
CA ASN A 378 -15.75 17.60 -6.00
C ASN A 378 -14.74 17.21 -4.91
N GLU A 379 -14.84 17.79 -3.72
CA GLU A 379 -14.01 17.38 -2.59
C GLU A 379 -14.28 15.95 -2.14
N ILE A 380 -15.55 15.57 -2.01
CA ILE A 380 -15.94 14.22 -1.62
C ILE A 380 -15.47 13.22 -2.68
N ARG A 381 -15.70 13.50 -3.96
CA ARG A 381 -15.23 12.64 -5.07
C ARG A 381 -13.71 12.47 -5.09
N PHE A 382 -12.98 13.54 -4.79
CA PHE A 382 -11.53 13.47 -4.67
C PHE A 382 -11.10 12.53 -3.53
N LYS A 383 -11.74 12.64 -2.35
CA LYS A 383 -11.48 11.76 -1.20
C LYS A 383 -11.81 10.30 -1.51
N ILE A 384 -12.94 10.04 -2.18
CA ILE A 384 -13.32 8.70 -2.66
C ILE A 384 -12.27 8.13 -3.61
N THR A 385 -11.79 8.93 -4.56
CA THR A 385 -10.76 8.49 -5.51
C THR A 385 -9.46 8.14 -4.79
N ASN A 386 -9.04 8.96 -3.83
CA ASN A 386 -7.83 8.68 -3.04
C ASN A 386 -7.99 7.42 -2.18
N ALA A 387 -9.16 7.21 -1.55
CA ALA A 387 -9.45 6.00 -0.79
C ALA A 387 -9.42 4.74 -1.67
N LYS A 388 -9.93 4.81 -2.92
CA LYS A 388 -9.82 3.70 -3.88
C LYS A 388 -8.37 3.39 -4.25
N LEU A 389 -7.54 4.42 -4.47
CA LEU A 389 -6.11 4.25 -4.72
C LEU A 389 -5.39 3.59 -3.53
N ASP A 390 -5.74 3.99 -2.30
CA ASP A 390 -5.21 3.37 -1.09
C ASP A 390 -5.60 1.91 -0.96
N ILE A 391 -6.87 1.55 -1.23
CA ILE A 391 -7.33 0.16 -1.20
C ILE A 391 -6.53 -0.70 -2.19
N LEU A 392 -6.36 -0.25 -3.43
CA LEU A 392 -5.56 -0.98 -4.43
C LEU A 392 -4.11 -1.13 -4.00
N LYS A 393 -3.52 -0.08 -3.43
CA LYS A 393 -2.16 -0.10 -2.88
C LYS A 393 -2.04 -1.08 -1.71
N LEU A 394 -3.02 -1.14 -0.82
CA LEU A 394 -3.04 -2.04 0.34
C LEU A 394 -3.23 -3.49 -0.06
N ILE A 395 -4.10 -3.78 -1.04
CA ILE A 395 -4.22 -5.13 -1.62
C ILE A 395 -2.87 -5.58 -2.17
N SER A 396 -2.18 -4.69 -2.88
CA SER A 396 -0.84 -4.96 -3.42
C SER A 396 0.19 -5.24 -2.31
N ASP A 397 0.20 -4.44 -1.24
CA ASP A 397 1.07 -4.67 -0.06
C ASP A 397 0.71 -5.98 0.67
N ILE A 398 -0.58 -6.35 0.78
CA ILE A 398 -1.05 -7.60 1.40
C ILE A 398 -0.58 -8.81 0.57
N VAL A 399 -0.79 -8.80 -0.74
CA VAL A 399 -0.31 -9.88 -1.62
C VAL A 399 1.20 -10.02 -1.52
N PHE A 400 1.93 -8.91 -1.56
CA PHE A 400 3.37 -8.87 -1.41
C PHE A 400 3.84 -9.52 -0.09
N ASN A 401 3.26 -9.11 1.04
CA ASN A 401 3.67 -9.59 2.36
C ASN A 401 3.19 -11.02 2.66
N SER A 402 2.09 -11.47 2.04
CA SER A 402 1.55 -12.83 2.23
C SER A 402 2.59 -13.91 1.90
N TYR A 403 3.36 -13.73 0.82
CA TYR A 403 4.42 -14.68 0.46
C TYR A 403 5.51 -14.78 1.52
N THR A 404 5.86 -13.66 2.17
CA THR A 404 6.89 -13.63 3.21
C THR A 404 6.37 -14.19 4.54
N VAL A 405 5.14 -13.85 4.93
CA VAL A 405 4.54 -14.26 6.21
C VAL A 405 4.19 -15.74 6.24
N PHE A 406 3.56 -16.24 5.18
CA PHE A 406 3.15 -17.64 5.11
C PHE A 406 4.23 -18.56 4.51
N ASN A 407 5.37 -18.00 4.12
CA ASN A 407 6.46 -18.74 3.49
C ASN A 407 5.99 -19.57 2.28
N TYR A 408 5.06 -19.01 1.49
CA TYR A 408 4.53 -19.69 0.30
C TYR A 408 5.55 -19.64 -0.84
N PRO A 409 5.71 -20.74 -1.59
CA PRO A 409 6.50 -20.73 -2.81
C PRO A 409 5.89 -19.75 -3.83
N LEU A 410 6.73 -18.88 -4.38
CA LEU A 410 6.33 -17.94 -5.41
C LEU A 410 6.02 -18.73 -6.69
N HIS A 411 4.78 -18.61 -7.18
CA HIS A 411 4.38 -19.23 -8.45
C HIS A 411 5.12 -18.56 -9.63
N PHE A 412 5.43 -17.27 -9.48
CA PHE A 412 6.25 -16.50 -10.40
C PHE A 412 7.20 -15.60 -9.62
N GLU A 413 8.48 -15.63 -9.96
CA GLU A 413 9.54 -14.81 -9.33
C GLU A 413 9.27 -13.30 -9.45
N THR A 414 8.48 -12.89 -10.44
CA THR A 414 8.18 -11.49 -10.74
C THR A 414 6.94 -10.94 -10.03
N VAL A 415 6.05 -11.78 -9.49
CA VAL A 415 4.79 -11.32 -8.85
C VAL A 415 5.09 -10.33 -7.72
N GLN A 416 6.12 -10.62 -6.95
CA GLN A 416 6.54 -9.74 -5.86
C GLN A 416 7.13 -8.42 -6.35
N ILE A 417 7.88 -8.45 -7.45
CA ILE A 417 8.41 -7.22 -8.07
C ILE A 417 7.26 -6.37 -8.59
N TRP A 418 6.31 -6.98 -9.31
CA TRP A 418 5.13 -6.29 -9.84
C TRP A 418 4.25 -5.71 -8.75
N THR A 419 3.96 -6.46 -7.69
CA THR A 419 3.17 -5.97 -6.54
C THR A 419 3.90 -4.88 -5.76
N GLY A 420 5.24 -4.90 -5.70
CA GLY A 420 6.04 -3.80 -5.15
C GLY A 420 5.98 -2.53 -6.01
N ILE A 421 6.05 -2.67 -7.34
CA ILE A 421 5.92 -1.56 -8.30
C ILE A 421 4.51 -0.95 -8.22
N SER A 422 3.45 -1.76 -8.27
CA SER A 422 2.08 -1.24 -8.20
C SER A 422 1.81 -0.50 -6.89
N ALA A 423 2.23 -1.05 -5.74
CA ALA A 423 2.06 -0.39 -4.45
C ALA A 423 2.81 0.96 -4.38
N SER A 424 4.04 1.02 -4.89
CA SER A 424 4.86 2.23 -4.89
C SER A 424 4.36 3.29 -5.89
N PHE A 425 3.92 2.85 -7.07
CA PHE A 425 3.32 3.71 -8.09
C PHE A 425 2.02 4.35 -7.58
N LEU A 426 1.07 3.53 -7.09
CA LEU A 426 -0.20 4.03 -6.55
C LEU A 426 0.00 5.01 -5.39
N SER A 427 0.94 4.71 -4.49
CA SER A 427 1.29 5.61 -3.38
C SER A 427 1.89 6.93 -3.86
N SER A 428 2.67 6.92 -4.96
CA SER A 428 3.26 8.14 -5.53
C SER A 428 2.21 8.97 -6.26
N VAL A 429 1.29 8.34 -7.01
CA VAL A 429 0.16 9.01 -7.67
C VAL A 429 -0.76 9.68 -6.66
N LYS A 430 -1.08 9.03 -5.55
CA LYS A 430 -1.86 9.64 -4.47
C LYS A 430 -1.17 10.88 -3.92
N LEU A 431 0.11 10.78 -3.57
CA LEU A 431 0.87 11.89 -3.01
C LEU A 431 0.98 13.07 -3.99
N TYR A 432 1.21 12.78 -5.28
CA TYR A 432 1.22 13.80 -6.33
C TYR A 432 -0.12 14.54 -6.43
N ARG A 433 -1.25 13.82 -6.39
CA ARG A 433 -2.60 14.42 -6.41
C ARG A 433 -2.85 15.30 -5.18
N GLU A 434 -2.43 14.85 -3.99
CA GLU A 434 -2.56 15.63 -2.75
C GLU A 434 -1.71 16.89 -2.78
N LYS A 435 -0.46 16.80 -3.24
CA LYS A 435 0.44 17.97 -3.38
C LYS A 435 -0.06 18.95 -4.42
N ARG A 436 -0.57 18.46 -5.56
CA ARG A 436 -1.19 19.30 -6.58
C ARG A 436 -2.35 20.09 -5.98
N ARG A 437 -3.25 19.42 -5.27
CA ARG A 437 -4.41 20.07 -4.65
C ARG A 437 -4.02 21.05 -3.54
N TYR A 438 -2.97 20.75 -2.78
CA TYR A 438 -2.43 21.67 -1.77
C TYR A 438 -1.88 22.96 -2.41
N LEU A 439 -1.17 22.83 -3.53
CA LEU A 439 -0.64 23.98 -4.28
C LEU A 439 -1.74 24.77 -5.00
N GLU A 440 -2.83 24.12 -5.43
CA GLU A 440 -3.99 24.79 -6.04
C GLU A 440 -4.79 25.64 -5.01
N ARG A 441 -4.69 25.31 -3.73
CA ARG A 441 -5.38 26.02 -2.63
C ARG A 441 -4.54 27.12 -1.98
N ARG A 442 -3.25 27.19 -2.29
CA ARG A 442 -2.31 28.17 -1.74
C ARG A 442 -2.13 29.29 -2.74
#